data_AF-A0A3Q8ZRR4-F1
#
_entry.id   AF-A0A3Q8ZRR4-F1
#
_cell.length_a   1.000
_cell.length_b   1.000
_cell.length_c   1.000
_cell.angle_alpha   90.00
_cell.angle_beta   90.00
_cell.angle_gamma   90.00
#
_symmetry.space_group_name_H-M   'P 1'
#
loop_
_entity.id
_entity.type
_entity.pdbx_description
1 polymer ?
#
loop_
_entity_poly.entity_id
_entity_poly.type
_entity_poly.pdbx_seq_one_letter_code
_entity_poly.pdbx_strand_id
1 'polypeptide(L)'
;MNRQAYAKSREIIVANAIEQVITELRLIDVADYIAFIRLEHFACLSDLVDSAAELFFMPGTLRLGHGGEAHVDWSGSPRIVLDLELRPPGVTVYFQLTLSGDKDHVVVNYVSFEKPGENPEHNTALLEAVIEQARIRRTETIAY
;
A
#
# COMPACT_ATOMS: atom_id res chain seq x y z
N MET A 1 13.50 -10.45 14.27
CA MET A 1 14.03 -9.14 13.84
C MET A 1 13.59 -8.07 14.82
N ASN A 2 14.52 -7.28 15.35
CA ASN A 2 14.23 -6.24 16.34
C ASN A 2 13.51 -5.09 15.62
N ARG A 3 12.20 -4.93 15.86
CA ARG A 3 11.38 -3.93 15.16
C ARG A 3 11.85 -2.54 15.62
N GLN A 4 12.52 -1.80 14.73
CA GLN A 4 13.06 -0.47 15.05
C GLN A 4 11.95 0.45 15.55
N ALA A 5 12.24 1.33 16.52
CA ALA A 5 11.24 2.18 17.18
C ALA A 5 10.37 2.99 16.18
N TYR A 6 10.93 3.35 15.03
CA TYR A 6 10.28 4.12 13.97
C TYR A 6 9.33 3.31 13.07
N ALA A 7 9.40 1.99 13.10
CA ALA A 7 8.62 1.13 12.21
C ALA A 7 7.11 1.32 12.44
N LYS A 8 6.68 1.46 13.70
CA LYS A 8 5.26 1.69 14.04
C LYS A 8 4.75 3.02 13.50
N SER A 9 5.55 4.09 13.62
CA SER A 9 5.16 5.41 13.09
C SER A 9 5.01 5.38 11.58
N ARG A 10 5.92 4.69 10.87
CA ARG A 10 5.87 4.56 9.41
C ARG A 10 4.71 3.68 8.93
N GLU A 11 4.38 2.62 9.66
CA GLU A 11 3.18 1.80 9.40
C GLU A 11 1.90 2.64 9.48
N ILE A 12 1.77 3.50 10.48
CA ILE A 12 0.62 4.41 10.61
C ILE A 12 0.57 5.41 9.44
N ILE A 13 1.71 6.01 9.08
CA ILE A 13 1.79 6.95 7.94
C ILE A 13 1.33 6.26 6.64
N VAL A 14 1.85 5.06 6.36
CA VAL A 14 1.49 4.32 5.14
C VAL A 14 0.03 3.88 5.17
N ALA A 15 -0.46 3.35 6.30
CA ALA A 15 -1.86 2.94 6.44
C ALA A 15 -2.83 4.09 6.18
N ASN A 16 -2.58 5.26 6.78
CA ASN A 16 -3.40 6.45 6.58
C ASN A 16 -3.36 6.93 5.12
N ALA A 17 -2.20 6.82 4.47
CA ALA A 17 -2.05 7.26 3.08
C ALA A 17 -2.88 6.42 2.11
N ILE A 18 -2.99 5.11 2.35
CA ILE A 18 -3.65 4.16 1.45
C ILE A 18 -5.06 3.76 1.89
N GLU A 19 -5.62 4.38 2.95
CA GLU A 19 -6.94 4.03 3.50
C GLU A 19 -8.04 3.98 2.44
N GLN A 20 -8.04 4.97 1.53
CA GLN A 20 -9.01 5.03 0.43
C GLN A 20 -8.77 3.92 -0.60
N VAL A 21 -7.52 3.58 -0.88
CA VAL A 21 -7.17 2.44 -1.75
C VAL A 21 -7.61 1.13 -1.12
N ILE A 22 -7.42 0.95 0.19
CA ILE A 22 -7.91 -0.25 0.92
C ILE A 22 -9.42 -0.39 0.76
N THR A 23 -10.15 0.73 0.81
CA THR A 23 -11.61 0.74 0.62
C THR A 23 -11.99 0.25 -0.78
N GLU A 24 -11.32 0.75 -1.84
CA GLU A 24 -11.54 0.26 -3.22
C GLU A 24 -11.16 -1.21 -3.39
N LEU A 25 -10.01 -1.62 -2.85
CA LEU A 25 -9.56 -3.01 -2.91
C LEU A 25 -10.56 -3.98 -2.25
N ARG A 26 -11.28 -3.52 -1.22
CA ARG A 26 -12.33 -4.31 -0.54
C ARG A 26 -13.63 -4.43 -1.32
N LEU A 27 -13.82 -3.67 -2.39
CA LEU A 27 -14.99 -3.82 -3.28
C LEU A 27 -14.88 -5.04 -4.20
N ILE A 28 -13.65 -5.55 -4.39
CA ILE A 28 -13.37 -6.73 -5.22
C ILE A 28 -13.69 -8.00 -4.43
N ASP A 29 -14.27 -9.01 -5.09
CA ASP A 29 -14.60 -10.28 -4.45
C ASP A 29 -13.32 -11.00 -4.00
N VAL A 30 -13.34 -11.55 -2.79
CA VAL A 30 -12.21 -12.30 -2.24
C VAL A 30 -11.86 -13.53 -3.08
N ALA A 31 -12.84 -14.13 -3.77
CA ALA A 31 -12.63 -15.24 -4.68
C ALA A 31 -11.72 -14.87 -5.86
N ASP A 32 -11.79 -13.63 -6.36
CA ASP A 32 -10.97 -13.15 -7.46
C ASP A 32 -9.51 -13.03 -7.03
N TYR A 33 -9.24 -12.48 -5.84
CA TYR A 33 -7.90 -12.46 -5.26
C TYR A 33 -7.32 -13.89 -5.11
N ILE A 34 -8.13 -14.82 -4.58
CA ILE A 34 -7.70 -16.21 -4.41
C ILE A 34 -7.36 -16.85 -5.76
N ALA A 35 -8.21 -16.65 -6.77
CA ALA A 35 -8.00 -17.19 -8.10
C ALA A 35 -6.73 -16.61 -8.75
N PHE A 36 -6.57 -15.28 -8.74
CA PHE A 36 -5.42 -14.62 -9.34
C PHE A 36 -4.10 -15.01 -8.66
N ILE A 37 -4.09 -15.14 -7.34
CA ILE A 37 -2.89 -15.57 -6.61
C ILE A 37 -2.57 -17.05 -6.89
N ARG A 38 -3.55 -17.96 -6.78
CA ARG A 38 -3.30 -19.41 -6.94
C ARG A 38 -2.99 -19.83 -8.37
N LEU A 39 -3.47 -19.07 -9.35
CA LEU A 39 -3.20 -19.30 -10.77
C LEU A 39 -2.05 -18.43 -11.29
N GLU A 40 -1.38 -17.69 -10.41
CA GLU A 40 -0.24 -16.81 -10.74
C GLU A 40 -0.56 -15.75 -11.81
N HIS A 41 -1.81 -15.29 -11.86
CA HIS A 41 -2.25 -14.18 -12.70
C HIS A 41 -1.91 -12.83 -12.07
N PHE A 42 -0.63 -12.60 -11.78
CA PHE A 42 -0.15 -11.38 -11.13
C PHE A 42 -0.33 -10.12 -11.98
N ALA A 43 -0.44 -10.25 -13.30
CA ALA A 43 -0.80 -9.13 -14.16
C ALA A 43 -2.21 -8.59 -13.82
N CYS A 44 -3.18 -9.49 -13.65
CA CYS A 44 -4.54 -9.09 -13.24
C CYS A 44 -4.54 -8.47 -11.84
N LEU A 45 -3.74 -9.01 -10.92
CA LEU A 45 -3.60 -8.43 -9.58
C LEU A 45 -2.95 -7.04 -9.62
N SER A 46 -1.97 -6.82 -10.51
CA SER A 46 -1.36 -5.51 -10.73
C SER A 46 -2.38 -4.52 -11.26
N ASP A 47 -3.18 -4.91 -12.25
CA ASP A 47 -4.23 -4.07 -12.83
C ASP A 47 -5.27 -3.65 -11.77
N LEU A 48 -5.65 -4.56 -10.86
CA LEU A 48 -6.55 -4.25 -9.74
C LEU A 48 -5.94 -3.21 -8.79
N VAL A 49 -4.67 -3.38 -8.42
CA VAL A 49 -3.97 -2.43 -7.53
C VAL A 49 -3.84 -1.07 -8.20
N ASP A 50 -3.46 -1.03 -9.48
CA ASP A 50 -3.31 0.21 -10.24
C ASP A 50 -4.66 0.93 -10.38
N SER A 51 -5.73 0.20 -10.67
CA SER A 51 -7.09 0.77 -10.76
C SER A 51 -7.58 1.32 -9.40
N ALA A 52 -7.35 0.60 -8.31
CA ALA A 52 -7.70 1.07 -6.97
C ALA A 52 -6.89 2.30 -6.53
N ALA A 53 -5.69 2.49 -7.07
CA ALA A 53 -4.81 3.61 -6.77
C ALA A 53 -5.08 4.87 -7.61
N GLU A 54 -5.68 4.72 -8.80
CA GLU A 54 -5.74 5.73 -9.87
C GLU A 54 -6.38 7.06 -9.43
N LEU A 55 -7.37 7.03 -8.52
CA LEU A 55 -8.06 8.24 -8.05
C LEU A 55 -7.33 8.97 -6.91
N PHE A 56 -6.32 8.34 -6.31
CA PHE A 56 -5.71 8.81 -5.07
C PHE A 56 -4.24 9.19 -5.23
N PHE A 57 -3.55 8.61 -6.20
CA PHE A 57 -2.13 8.84 -6.43
C PHE A 57 -1.79 9.06 -7.90
N MET A 58 -0.70 9.79 -8.16
CA MET A 58 -0.14 9.86 -9.51
C MET A 58 0.24 8.45 -10.02
N PRO A 59 0.14 8.17 -11.33
CA PRO A 59 0.42 6.85 -11.88
C PRO A 59 1.78 6.28 -11.45
N GLY A 60 1.79 5.01 -11.03
CA GLY A 60 3.00 4.30 -10.58
C GLY A 60 3.48 4.63 -9.17
N THR A 61 2.80 5.53 -8.46
CA THR A 61 3.11 5.86 -7.05
C THR A 61 2.79 4.70 -6.13
N LEU A 62 1.67 4.01 -6.33
CA LEU A 62 1.34 2.77 -5.61
C LEU A 62 1.20 1.66 -6.65
N ARG A 63 1.80 0.50 -6.39
CA ARG A 63 1.82 -0.62 -7.33
C ARG A 63 2.01 -1.96 -6.61
N LEU A 64 1.68 -3.03 -7.31
CA LEU A 64 2.01 -4.39 -6.88
C LEU A 64 3.53 -4.61 -6.93
N GLY A 65 4.06 -5.22 -5.87
CA GLY A 65 5.45 -5.66 -5.75
C GLY A 65 5.63 -7.09 -6.26
N HIS A 66 6.04 -8.00 -5.38
CA HIS A 66 6.37 -9.38 -5.74
C HIS A 66 5.15 -10.29 -5.97
N GLY A 67 3.94 -9.83 -5.63
CA GLY A 67 2.70 -10.60 -5.78
C GLY A 67 1.85 -10.56 -4.52
N GLY A 68 1.30 -11.71 -4.15
CA GLY A 68 0.50 -11.84 -2.94
C GLY A 68 0.31 -13.29 -2.50
N GLU A 69 -0.24 -13.45 -1.30
CA GLU A 69 -0.51 -14.74 -0.67
C GLU A 69 -2.00 -14.83 -0.30
N ALA A 70 -2.60 -16.00 -0.54
CA ALA A 70 -3.98 -16.29 -0.17
C ALA A 70 -4.02 -17.40 0.88
N HIS A 71 -4.32 -17.04 2.12
CA HIS A 71 -4.55 -17.99 3.20
C HIS A 71 -6.04 -18.32 3.25
N VAL A 72 -6.37 -19.56 2.91
CA VAL A 72 -7.75 -20.07 2.85
C VAL A 72 -7.81 -21.37 3.62
N ASP A 73 -8.77 -21.48 4.52
CA ASP A 73 -9.05 -22.67 5.29
C ASP A 73 -10.55 -23.00 5.27
N TRP A 74 -10.91 -24.23 5.65
CA TRP A 74 -12.30 -24.72 5.59
C TRP A 74 -13.26 -24.09 6.62
N SER A 75 -12.72 -23.45 7.65
CA SER A 75 -13.42 -23.07 8.88
C SER A 75 -13.31 -21.58 9.23
N GLY A 76 -12.46 -20.84 8.54
CA GLY A 76 -12.03 -19.49 8.87
C GLY A 76 -12.19 -18.53 7.70
N SER A 77 -12.19 -17.24 8.03
CA SER A 77 -12.28 -16.19 7.02
C SER A 77 -11.00 -16.14 6.19
N PRO A 78 -11.11 -16.03 4.86
CA PRO A 78 -9.93 -15.89 4.00
C PRO A 78 -9.12 -14.65 4.37
N ARG A 79 -7.81 -14.74 4.18
CA ARG A 79 -6.87 -13.64 4.35
C ARG A 79 -6.01 -13.51 3.11
N ILE A 80 -6.01 -12.32 2.54
CA ILE A 80 -5.17 -11.96 1.40
C ILE A 80 -4.04 -11.08 1.88
N VAL A 81 -2.82 -11.38 1.48
CA VAL A 81 -1.64 -10.52 1.71
C VAL A 81 -1.15 -10.06 0.36
N LEU A 82 -1.00 -8.75 0.18
CA LEU A 82 -0.47 -8.15 -1.04
C LEU A 82 0.88 -7.51 -0.71
N ASP A 83 1.91 -7.84 -1.50
CA ASP A 83 3.17 -7.13 -1.48
C ASP A 83 3.03 -5.87 -2.31
N LEU A 84 3.17 -4.70 -1.69
CA LEU A 84 2.95 -3.41 -2.33
C LEU A 84 4.20 -2.53 -2.23
N GLU A 85 4.33 -1.64 -3.20
CA GLU A 85 5.36 -0.62 -3.24
C GLU A 85 4.74 0.77 -3.33
N LEU A 86 5.08 1.65 -2.39
CA LEU A 86 4.74 3.07 -2.43
C LEU A 86 5.99 3.87 -2.81
N ARG A 87 5.92 4.60 -3.92
CA ARG A 87 7.02 5.28 -4.62
C ARG A 87 6.75 6.77 -4.81
N PRO A 88 6.62 7.54 -3.72
CA PRO A 88 6.64 8.99 -3.82
C PRO A 88 8.04 9.45 -4.27
N PRO A 89 8.19 10.70 -4.74
CA PRO A 89 9.47 11.21 -5.20
C PRO A 89 10.61 11.03 -4.17
N GLY A 90 11.70 10.37 -4.57
CA GLY A 90 12.91 10.20 -3.76
C GLY A 90 12.84 9.16 -2.64
N VAL A 91 11.71 8.45 -2.49
CA VAL A 91 11.51 7.43 -1.45
C VAL A 91 10.79 6.22 -2.03
N THR A 92 11.15 5.02 -1.57
CA THR A 92 10.42 3.79 -1.89
C THR A 92 10.15 3.01 -0.62
N VAL A 93 8.88 2.71 -0.38
CA VAL A 93 8.42 1.90 0.75
C VAL A 93 7.96 0.55 0.21
N TYR A 94 8.53 -0.51 0.75
CA TYR A 94 8.08 -1.88 0.53
C TYR A 94 7.28 -2.32 1.75
N PHE A 95 6.04 -2.71 1.55
CA PHE A 95 5.15 -3.06 2.64
C PHE A 95 4.18 -4.16 2.23
N GLN A 96 3.64 -4.85 3.22
CA GLN A 96 2.58 -5.82 3.05
C GLN A 96 1.27 -5.23 3.53
N LEU A 97 0.23 -5.37 2.71
CA LEU A 97 -1.15 -5.12 3.08
C LEU A 97 -1.85 -6.45 3.28
N THR A 98 -2.33 -6.70 4.51
CA THR A 98 -3.22 -7.82 4.79
C THR A 98 -4.66 -7.35 4.73
N LEU A 99 -5.47 -7.97 3.88
CA LEU A 99 -6.93 -7.83 3.82
C LEU A 99 -7.56 -9.06 4.49
N SER A 100 -8.37 -8.83 5.51
CA SER A 100 -9.14 -9.87 6.20
C SER A 100 -10.51 -9.34 6.62
N GLY A 101 -11.39 -10.24 7.11
CA GLY A 101 -12.79 -9.96 7.42
C GLY A 101 -12.99 -8.64 8.16
N ASP A 102 -12.44 -8.51 9.37
CA ASP A 102 -12.75 -7.36 10.23
C ASP A 102 -11.64 -6.32 10.31
N LYS A 103 -10.45 -6.63 9.78
CA LYS A 103 -9.26 -5.80 9.94
C LYS A 103 -8.34 -5.87 8.73
N ASP A 104 -7.70 -4.76 8.45
CA ASP A 104 -6.52 -4.68 7.61
C ASP A 104 -5.30 -4.36 8.45
N HIS A 105 -4.15 -4.81 7.94
CA HIS A 105 -2.87 -4.61 8.59
C HIS A 105 -1.84 -4.21 7.56
N VAL A 106 -1.17 -3.09 7.81
CA VAL A 106 -0.02 -2.63 7.05
C VAL A 106 1.24 -2.97 7.83
N VAL A 107 2.16 -3.68 7.18
CA VAL A 107 3.48 -4.00 7.74
C VAL A 107 4.55 -3.44 6.81
N VAL A 108 5.30 -2.45 7.28
CA VAL A 108 6.39 -1.86 6.51
C VAL A 108 7.62 -2.75 6.65
N ASN A 109 8.06 -3.33 5.54
CA ASN A 109 9.19 -4.25 5.50
C ASN A 109 10.51 -3.48 5.35
N TYR A 110 10.53 -2.50 4.44
CA TYR A 110 11.73 -1.72 4.14
C TYR A 110 11.37 -0.34 3.59
N VAL A 111 12.19 0.66 3.92
CA VAL A 111 12.09 2.00 3.33
C VAL A 111 13.45 2.41 2.81
N SER A 112 13.51 2.71 1.52
CA SER A 112 14.67 3.25 0.82
C SER A 112 14.50 4.75 0.59
N PHE A 113 15.52 5.53 0.93
CA PHE A 113 15.58 6.97 0.68
C PHE A 113 16.75 7.23 -0.27
N GLU A 114 16.54 7.99 -1.35
CA GLU A 114 17.64 8.38 -2.25
C GLU A 114 18.68 9.24 -1.53
N LYS A 115 18.21 10.12 -0.64
CA LYS A 115 19.05 10.99 0.21
C LYS A 115 18.62 10.84 1.67
N PRO A 116 19.15 9.84 2.40
CA PRO A 116 18.82 9.68 3.81
C PRO A 116 19.41 10.84 4.62
N GLY A 117 18.59 11.48 5.46
CA GLY A 117 19.07 12.38 6.48
C GLY A 117 19.76 11.62 7.62
N GLU A 118 20.56 12.33 8.42
CA GLU A 118 21.34 11.76 9.52
C GLU A 118 20.47 11.18 10.65
N ASN A 119 19.21 11.65 10.77
CA ASN A 119 18.31 11.28 11.86
C ASN A 119 17.07 10.50 11.38
N PRO A 120 16.73 9.32 11.97
CA PRO A 120 15.57 8.53 11.57
C PRO A 120 14.21 9.24 11.72
N GLU A 121 14.05 10.15 12.68
CA GLU A 121 12.85 10.96 12.85
C GLU A 121 12.69 11.94 11.69
N HIS A 122 13.79 12.55 11.23
CA HIS A 122 13.78 13.43 10.05
C HIS A 122 13.36 12.66 8.80
N ASN A 123 13.87 11.43 8.62
CA ASN A 123 13.47 10.57 7.51
C ASN A 123 11.99 10.15 7.59
N THR A 124 11.43 10.05 8.80
CA THR A 124 10.01 9.73 9.00
C THR A 124 9.11 10.92 8.66
N ALA A 125 9.51 12.14 9.05
CA ALA A 125 8.81 13.36 8.64
C ALA A 125 8.91 13.61 7.12
N LEU A 126 10.07 13.33 6.52
CA LEU A 126 10.26 13.39 5.07
C LEU A 126 9.30 12.42 4.36
N LEU A 127 9.20 11.18 4.84
CA LEU A 127 8.29 10.17 4.29
C LEU A 127 6.84 10.66 4.24
N GLU A 128 6.33 11.19 5.35
CA GLU A 128 4.98 11.75 5.42
C GLU A 128 4.77 12.88 4.42
N ALA A 129 5.72 13.81 4.34
CA ALA A 129 5.66 14.95 3.44
C ALA A 129 5.66 14.54 1.95
N VAL A 130 6.50 13.58 1.54
CA VAL A 130 6.58 13.15 0.14
C VAL A 130 5.38 12.31 -0.28
N ILE A 131 4.80 11.52 0.64
CA ILE A 131 3.56 10.78 0.37
C ILE A 131 2.43 11.76 0.11
N GLU A 132 2.28 12.79 0.94
CA GLU A 132 1.24 13.80 0.78
C GLU A 132 1.37 14.59 -0.54
N GLN A 133 2.60 14.81 -1.02
CA GLN A 133 2.83 15.41 -2.34
C GLN A 133 2.45 14.51 -3.52
N ALA A 134 2.52 13.18 -3.34
CA ALA A 134 2.20 12.23 -4.39
C ALA A 134 0.69 11.96 -4.55
N ARG A 135 -0.13 12.48 -3.62
CA ARG A 135 -1.59 12.35 -3.67
C ARG A 135 -2.20 13.28 -4.70
N ILE A 136 -3.23 12.79 -5.39
CA ILE A 136 -4.05 13.63 -6.26
C ILE A 136 -4.86 14.58 -5.38
N ARG A 137 -4.68 15.89 -5.61
CA ARG A 137 -5.52 16.92 -4.99
C ARG A 137 -6.62 17.30 -5.96
N ARG A 138 -7.88 17.24 -5.52
CA ARG A 138 -8.97 17.89 -6.24
C ARG A 138 -8.63 19.38 -6.33
N THR A 139 -8.32 19.87 -7.54
CA THR A 139 -8.31 21.30 -7.79
C THR A 139 -9.76 21.76 -7.74
N GLU A 140 -10.10 22.67 -6.83
CA GLU A 140 -11.41 23.31 -6.83
C GLU A 140 -11.63 23.95 -8.21
N THR A 141 -12.70 23.58 -8.89
CA THR A 141 -13.11 24.21 -10.15
C THR A 141 -13.30 25.70 -9.88
N ILE A 142 -12.44 26.54 -10.45
CA ILE A 142 -12.62 27.99 -10.42
C ILE A 142 -13.91 28.28 -11.19
N ALA A 143 -14.97 28.64 -10.47
CA ALA A 143 -16.19 29.16 -11.06
C ALA A 143 -15.86 30.54 -11.66
N TYR A 144 -15.95 30.64 -12.99
CA TYR A 144 -15.86 31.91 -13.72
C TYR A 144 -17.19 32.66 -13.68
#